data_AF-T0YCA3-F1
#
_entry.id   AF-T0YCA3-F1
#
_cell.length_a   1.000
_cell.length_b   1.000
_cell.length_c   1.000
_cell.angle_alpha   90.00
_cell.angle_beta   90.00
_cell.angle_gamma   90.00
#
_symmetry.space_group_name_H-M   'P 1'
#
loop_
_entity.id
_entity.type
_entity.pdbx_description
1 polymer ?
#
loop_
_entity_poly.entity_id
_entity_poly.type
_entity_poly.pdbx_seq_one_letter_code
_entity_poly.pdbx_strand_id
1 'polypeptide(L)' 'MPELKAKKLKEMSEQELNDTYKSLRESLMKERASVAMGGAPISPGKMRSI' A
#
# COMPACT_ATOMS: atom_id res chain seq x y z
N MET A 1 3.97 0.58 -7.47
CA MET A 1 4.98 0.06 -6.53
C MET A 1 5.09 -1.44 -6.78
N PRO A 2 6.29 -2.02 -6.80
CA PRO A 2 6.42 -3.48 -6.82
C PRO A 2 5.79 -4.06 -5.56
N GLU A 3 5.01 -5.13 -5.71
CA GLU A 3 4.38 -5.85 -4.60
C GLU A 3 5.43 -6.28 -3.57
N LEU A 4 5.09 -6.14 -2.29
CA LEU A 4 5.99 -6.46 -1.20
C LEU A 4 6.12 -7.98 -1.08
N LYS A 5 7.33 -8.51 -1.33
CA LYS A 5 7.58 -9.95 -1.26
C LYS A 5 7.71 -10.41 0.19
N ALA A 6 7.16 -11.58 0.51
CA ALA A 6 7.26 -12.19 1.83
C ALA A 6 8.70 -12.37 2.33
N LYS A 7 9.67 -12.61 1.43
CA LYS A 7 11.10 -12.67 1.80
C LYS A 7 11.59 -11.35 2.41
N LYS A 8 11.19 -10.22 1.82
CA LYS A 8 11.58 -8.89 2.28
C LYS A 8 10.96 -8.53 3.63
N LEU A 9 9.73 -8.99 3.89
CA LEU A 9 9.07 -8.83 5.21
C LEU A 9 9.82 -9.57 6.32
N LYS A 10 10.34 -10.77 6.03
CA LYS A 10 11.09 -11.57 7.00
C LYS A 10 12.46 -10.98 7.36
N GLU A 11 13.00 -10.14 6.47
CA GLU A 11 14.29 -9.46 6.67
C GLU A 11 14.14 -8.11 7.40
N MET A 12 12.91 -7.62 7.58
CA MET A 12 12.63 -6.35 8.27
C MET A 12 12.59 -6.54 9.79
N SER A 13 13.07 -5.53 10.50
CA SER A 13 12.84 -5.39 11.94
C SER A 13 11.36 -5.07 12.24
N GLU A 14 10.95 -5.26 13.50
CA GLU A 14 9.58 -4.97 13.94
C GLU A 14 9.19 -3.49 13.71
N GLN A 15 10.15 -2.57 13.86
CA GLN A 15 9.93 -1.15 13.61
C GLN A 15 9.73 -0.87 12.12
N GLU A 16 10.59 -1.42 11.25
CA GLU A 16 10.45 -1.29 9.80
C GLU A 16 9.16 -1.92 9.28
N LEU A 17 8.73 -3.05 9.85
CA LEU A 17 7.45 -3.66 9.54
C LEU A 17 6.28 -2.73 9.87
N ASN A 18 6.30 -2.13 11.06
CA ASN A 18 5.25 -1.20 11.49
C ASN A 18 5.19 0.06 10.62
N ASP A 19 6.34 0.62 10.27
CA ASP A 19 6.40 1.82 9.42
C ASP A 19 5.97 1.50 7.99
N THR A 20 6.37 0.33 7.47
CA THR A 20 5.91 -0.15 6.14
C THR A 20 4.40 -0.36 6.14
N TYR A 21 3.83 -0.96 7.19
CA TYR A 21 2.38 -1.17 7.32
C TYR A 21 1.62 0.16 7.36
N LYS A 22 2.08 1.14 8.15
CA LYS A 22 1.48 2.48 8.19
C LYS A 22 1.49 3.13 6.81
N SER A 23 2.63 3.08 6.11
CA SER A 23 2.77 3.64 4.76
C SER A 23 1.82 3.00 3.75
N LEU A 24 1.72 1.65 3.74
CA LEU A 24 0.79 0.91 2.89
C LEU A 24 -0.67 1.31 3.17
N ARG A 25 -1.06 1.37 4.45
CA ARG A 25 -2.40 1.77 4.88
C ARG A 25 -2.75 3.19 4.45
N GLU A 26 -1.84 4.14 4.60
CA GLU A 26 -2.03 5.52 4.15
C GLU A 26 -2.19 5.60 2.63
N SER A 27 -1.35 4.87 1.88
CA SER A 27 -1.45 4.81 0.42
C SER A 27 -2.80 4.24 -0.02
N LEU A 28 -3.28 3.17 0.62
CA LEU A 28 -4.58 2.58 0.34
C LEU A 28 -5.73 3.55 0.62
N MET A 29 -5.65 4.29 1.74
CA MET A 29 -6.68 5.28 2.09
C MET A 29 -6.75 6.42 1.09
N LYS A 30 -5.59 6.95 0.64
CA LYS A 30 -5.54 7.99 -0.38
C LYS A 30 -6.19 7.54 -1.69
N GLU A 31 -5.89 6.32 -2.12
CA GLU A 31 -6.45 5.77 -3.35
C GLU A 31 -7.98 5.56 -3.23
N ARG A 32 -8.45 5.03 -2.10
CA ARG A 32 -9.89 4.89 -1.82
C ARG A 32 -10.61 6.22 -1.77
N ALA A 33 -10.01 7.24 -1.15
CA ALA A 33 -10.56 8.59 -1.09
C ALA A 33 -10.68 9.18 -2.50
N SER A 34 -9.65 9.02 -3.35
CA SER A 34 -9.67 9.46 -4.74
C SER A 34 -10.84 8.82 -5.50
N VAL A 35 -11.01 7.50 -5.38
CA VAL A 35 -12.11 6.75 -6.03
C VAL A 35 -13.47 7.19 -5.52
N ALA A 36 -13.63 7.37 -4.20
CA ALA A 36 -14.89 7.81 -3.59
C ALA A 36 -15.30 9.21 -4.05
N MET A 37 -14.33 10.09 -4.35
CA MET A 37 -14.57 11.42 -4.91
C MET A 37 -14.81 11.41 -6.44
N GLY A 38 -14.93 10.23 -7.07
CA GLY A 38 -15.11 10.10 -8.51
C GLY A 38 -13.81 10.22 -9.32
N GLY A 39 -12.66 10.25 -8.66
CA GLY A 39 -11.35 10.18 -9.30
C GLY A 39 -11.06 8.78 -9.84
N ALA A 40 -10.39 8.70 -10.99
CA ALA A 40 -9.91 7.42 -11.51
C ALA A 40 -8.70 6.95 -10.68
N PRO A 41 -8.63 5.66 -10.28
CA PRO A 41 -7.46 5.13 -9.62
C PRO A 41 -6.24 5.19 -10.56
N ILE A 42 -5.04 5.45 -10.02
CA ILE A 42 -3.83 5.65 -10.84
C ILE A 42 -3.52 4.43 -11.70
N SER A 43 -3.89 3.23 -11.23
CA SER A 43 -4.03 2.05 -12.09
C SER A 43 -5.08 1.09 -11.54
N PRO A 44 -5.78 0.31 -12.41
CA PRO A 44 -6.91 -0.54 -12.00
C PRO A 44 -6.56 -1.57 -10.93
N GLY A 45 -5.33 -2.09 -10.93
CA GLY A 45 -4.85 -3.11 -9.99
C GLY A 45 -4.21 -2.56 -8.71
N LYS A 46 -3.96 -1.24 -8.63
CA LYS A 46 -3.12 -0.67 -7.58
C LYS A 46 -3.68 -0.90 -6.17
N MET A 47 -4.97 -0.66 -5.97
CA MET A 47 -5.62 -0.88 -4.67
C MET A 47 -5.62 -2.35 -4.23
N ARG A 48 -5.56 -3.30 -5.18
CA ARG A 48 -5.53 -4.74 -4.89
C ARG A 48 -4.12 -5.23 -4.60
N SER A 49 -3.11 -4.52 -5.11
CA SER A 49 -1.68 -4.83 -4.92
C SER A 49 -1.07 -4.25 -3.64
N ILE A 50 -1.76 -3.29 -3.00
CA ILE A 50 -1.39 -2.67 -1.71
C ILE A 50 -2.00 -3.52 -0.59
#